data_AF-A0A845CCH7-F1
#
_entry.id   AF-A0A845CCH7-F1
#
_cell.length_a   1.000
_cell.length_b   1.000
_cell.length_c   1.000
_cell.angle_alpha   90.00
_cell.angle_beta   90.00
_cell.angle_gamma   90.00
#
_symmetry.space_group_name_H-M   'P 1'
#
loop_
_entity.id
_entity.type
_entity.pdbx_description
1 polymer ?
#
loop_
_entity_poly.entity_id
_entity_poly.type
_entity_poly.pdbx_seq_one_letter_code
_entity_poly.pdbx_strand_id
1 'polypeptide(L)'
;MRSASAKQAGLTEEMIDEGIDNWRESDLFTEAEKLALEYSELMDSEPEKIDEAFYARLREHYSDEEIVELGSFIGFNVGYHTFFRTLDFYPMFTPDGRLVSQEESRRIYGDCPVSHLSGPLDRAIEEGEAQRAGGS
;
A
#
# COMPACT_ATOMS: atom_id res chain seq x y z
N MET A 1 7.77 -6.31 5.19
CA MET A 1 6.98 -6.84 6.33
C MET A 1 5.50 -7.07 6.00
N ARG A 2 4.85 -6.25 5.13
CA ARG A 2 3.47 -6.48 4.70
C ARG A 2 3.28 -7.66 3.72
N SER A 3 4.24 -7.94 2.82
CA SER A 3 4.11 -9.04 1.84
C SER A 3 4.11 -10.44 2.45
N ALA A 4 4.95 -10.68 3.46
CA ALA A 4 5.01 -11.98 4.15
C ALA A 4 3.74 -12.25 5.00
N SER A 5 3.19 -11.22 5.66
CA SER A 5 1.95 -11.35 6.43
C SER A 5 0.70 -11.40 5.55
N ALA A 6 0.68 -10.72 4.39
CA ALA A 6 -0.44 -10.78 3.44
C ALA A 6 -0.60 -12.18 2.81
N LYS A 7 0.52 -12.81 2.41
CA LYS A 7 0.52 -14.21 1.93
C LYS A 7 -0.02 -15.19 2.99
N GLN A 8 0.22 -14.91 4.27
CA GLN A 8 -0.26 -15.74 5.38
C GLN A 8 -1.77 -15.57 5.64
N ALA A 9 -2.36 -14.46 5.21
CA ALA A 9 -3.78 -14.16 5.30
C ALA A 9 -4.60 -14.63 4.08
N GLY A 10 -3.97 -15.31 3.10
CA GLY A 10 -4.64 -15.80 1.90
C GLY A 10 -4.72 -14.80 0.75
N LEU A 11 -4.10 -13.61 0.88
CA LEU A 11 -3.98 -12.65 -0.21
C LEU A 11 -2.93 -13.17 -1.22
N THR A 12 -3.37 -13.45 -2.45
CA THR A 12 -2.46 -13.82 -3.54
C THR A 12 -1.66 -12.59 -3.99
N GLU A 13 -0.49 -12.79 -4.60
CA GLU A 13 0.25 -11.67 -5.23
C GLU A 13 -0.63 -10.94 -6.25
N GLU A 14 -1.44 -11.68 -7.00
CA GLU A 14 -2.41 -11.14 -7.95
C GLU A 14 -3.45 -10.22 -7.29
N MET A 15 -3.99 -10.59 -6.12
CA MET A 15 -4.90 -9.70 -5.37
C MET A 15 -4.19 -8.46 -4.84
N ILE A 16 -2.92 -8.55 -4.48
CA ILE A 16 -2.15 -7.39 -4.03
C ILE A 16 -1.95 -6.42 -5.19
N ASP A 17 -1.59 -6.92 -6.37
CA ASP A 17 -1.34 -6.11 -7.55
C ASP A 17 -2.64 -5.48 -8.08
N GLU A 18 -3.69 -6.28 -8.22
CA GLU A 18 -5.02 -5.80 -8.61
C GLU A 18 -5.59 -4.79 -7.61
N GLY A 19 -5.35 -5.00 -6.30
CA GLY A 19 -5.78 -4.11 -5.23
C GLY A 19 -5.16 -2.71 -5.29
N ILE A 20 -3.98 -2.58 -5.92
CA ILE A 20 -3.26 -1.30 -6.02
C ILE A 20 -3.68 -0.53 -7.27
N ASP A 21 -3.69 -1.19 -8.42
CA ASP A 21 -3.82 -0.48 -9.71
C ASP A 21 -5.23 -0.56 -10.30
N ASN A 22 -5.99 -1.64 -10.04
CA ASN A 22 -7.23 -1.97 -10.77
C ASN A 22 -8.42 -2.33 -9.89
N TRP A 23 -8.38 -2.07 -8.58
CA TRP A 23 -9.33 -2.63 -7.62
C TRP A 23 -10.80 -2.32 -7.94
N ARG A 24 -11.06 -1.18 -8.58
CA ARG A 24 -12.40 -0.74 -9.02
C ARG A 24 -13.02 -1.70 -10.04
N GLU A 25 -12.21 -2.14 -11.00
CA GLU A 25 -12.65 -2.97 -12.14
C GLU A 25 -12.38 -4.47 -11.90
N SER A 26 -11.59 -4.81 -10.89
CA SER A 26 -11.20 -6.18 -10.61
C SER A 26 -12.39 -7.05 -10.19
N ASP A 27 -12.49 -8.25 -10.76
CA ASP A 27 -13.44 -9.28 -10.34
C ASP A 27 -12.97 -10.06 -9.10
N LEU A 28 -11.76 -9.77 -8.60
CA LEU A 28 -11.18 -10.42 -7.42
C LEU A 28 -11.72 -9.88 -6.09
N PHE A 29 -12.42 -8.74 -6.11
CA PHE A 29 -12.97 -8.10 -4.93
C PHE A 29 -14.49 -8.05 -5.00
N THR A 30 -15.13 -8.35 -3.86
CA THR A 30 -16.55 -8.09 -3.66
C THR A 30 -16.83 -6.59 -3.61
N GLU A 31 -18.09 -6.20 -3.83
CA GLU A 31 -18.49 -4.78 -3.74
C GLU A 31 -18.20 -4.18 -2.35
N ALA A 32 -18.31 -4.97 -1.28
CA ALA A 32 -17.95 -4.55 0.06
C ALA A 32 -16.44 -4.24 0.17
N GLU A 33 -15.58 -5.14 -0.32
CA GLU A 33 -14.12 -4.95 -0.32
C GLU A 33 -13.69 -3.77 -1.18
N LYS A 34 -14.31 -3.59 -2.35
CA LYS A 34 -14.11 -2.40 -3.18
C LYS A 34 -14.46 -1.13 -2.43
N LEU A 35 -15.57 -1.11 -1.72
CA LEU A 35 -15.97 0.07 -0.94
C LEU A 35 -15.00 0.34 0.24
N ALA A 36 -14.43 -0.70 0.85
CA ALA A 36 -13.39 -0.54 1.86
C ALA A 36 -12.07 0.01 1.28
N LEU A 37 -11.69 -0.41 0.06
CA LEU A 37 -10.55 0.15 -0.66
C LEU A 37 -10.79 1.61 -1.05
N GLU A 38 -12.00 1.96 -1.52
CA GLU A 38 -12.41 3.35 -1.77
C GLU A 38 -12.29 4.19 -0.51
N TYR A 39 -12.74 3.68 0.63
CA TYR A 39 -12.67 4.37 1.91
C TYR A 39 -11.22 4.66 2.31
N SER A 40 -10.32 3.70 2.09
CA SER A 40 -8.89 3.89 2.34
C SER A 40 -8.25 4.93 1.41
N GLU A 41 -8.61 4.93 0.13
CA GLU A 41 -8.07 5.88 -0.85
C GLU A 41 -8.55 7.31 -0.55
N LEU A 42 -9.85 7.48 -0.28
CA LEU A 42 -10.42 8.78 0.08
C LEU A 42 -9.86 9.32 1.40
N MET A 43 -9.64 8.45 2.41
CA MET A 43 -9.11 8.90 3.69
C MET A 43 -7.68 9.44 3.58
N ASP A 44 -6.87 8.93 2.66
CA ASP A 44 -5.51 9.41 2.42
C ASP A 44 -5.47 10.67 1.54
N SER A 45 -6.37 10.77 0.54
CA SER A 45 -6.26 11.77 -0.54
C SER A 45 -7.30 12.89 -0.50
N GLU A 46 -8.56 12.58 -0.21
CA GLU A 46 -9.71 13.49 -0.35
C GLU A 46 -10.75 13.23 0.78
N PRO A 47 -10.36 13.40 2.06
CA PRO A 47 -11.20 13.03 3.20
C PRO A 47 -12.53 13.79 3.26
N GLU A 48 -12.61 14.97 2.63
CA GLU A 48 -13.84 15.75 2.50
C GLU A 48 -14.93 15.07 1.65
N LYS A 49 -14.58 14.08 0.83
CA LYS A 49 -15.54 13.28 0.06
C LYS A 49 -16.21 12.16 0.87
N ILE A 50 -15.72 11.90 2.08
CA ILE A 50 -16.30 10.92 3.01
C ILE A 50 -17.46 11.59 3.75
N ASP A 51 -18.58 11.77 3.05
CA ASP A 51 -19.79 12.42 3.55
C ASP A 51 -20.86 11.40 3.99
N GLU A 52 -22.04 11.90 4.36
CA GLU A 52 -23.15 11.02 4.79
C GLU A 52 -23.61 10.07 3.68
N ALA A 53 -23.49 10.45 2.40
CA ALA A 53 -23.84 9.57 1.29
C ALA A 53 -22.83 8.42 1.16
N PHE A 54 -21.54 8.70 1.40
CA PHE A 54 -20.52 7.65 1.48
C PHE A 54 -20.77 6.71 2.66
N TYR A 55 -21.08 7.24 3.85
CA TYR A 55 -21.43 6.40 5.00
C TYR A 55 -22.71 5.60 4.78
N ALA A 56 -23.69 6.13 4.03
CA ALA A 56 -24.88 5.38 3.66
C ALA A 56 -24.52 4.15 2.79
N ARG A 57 -23.62 4.30 1.80
CA ARG A 57 -23.11 3.17 0.99
C ARG A 57 -22.41 2.13 1.87
N LEU A 58 -21.58 2.57 2.83
CA LEU A 58 -20.89 1.65 3.74
C LEU A 58 -21.88 0.81 4.55
N ARG A 59 -22.97 1.42 5.02
CA ARG A 59 -24.02 0.73 5.79
C ARG A 59 -24.82 -0.30 4.99
N GLU A 60 -24.70 -0.33 3.66
CA GLU A 60 -25.28 -1.40 2.84
C GLU A 60 -24.53 -2.73 3.02
N HIS A 61 -23.27 -2.69 3.47
CA HIS A 61 -22.39 -3.85 3.58
C HIS A 61 -21.84 -4.10 4.98
N TYR A 62 -21.73 -3.06 5.81
CA TYR A 62 -21.09 -3.09 7.12
C TYR A 62 -22.02 -2.54 8.21
N SER A 63 -21.93 -3.11 9.42
CA SER A 63 -22.57 -2.51 10.59
C SER A 63 -21.87 -1.21 11.01
N ASP A 64 -22.53 -0.37 11.80
CA ASP A 64 -21.91 0.85 12.32
C ASP A 64 -20.63 0.54 13.14
N GLU A 65 -20.62 -0.57 13.88
CA GLU A 65 -19.43 -1.03 14.61
C GLU A 65 -18.29 -1.43 13.67
N GLU A 66 -18.60 -2.17 12.60
CA GLU A 66 -17.62 -2.59 11.59
C GLU A 66 -17.05 -1.37 10.84
N ILE A 67 -17.88 -0.36 10.53
CA ILE A 67 -17.45 0.89 9.90
C ILE A 67 -16.47 1.66 10.81
N VAL A 68 -16.74 1.71 12.11
CA VAL A 68 -15.84 2.35 13.09
C VAL A 68 -14.52 1.59 13.19
N GLU A 69 -14.55 0.27 13.24
CA GLU A 69 -13.34 -0.56 13.28
C GLU A 69 -12.50 -0.39 12.01
N LEU A 70 -13.13 -0.49 10.83
CA LEU A 70 -12.50 -0.30 9.54
C LEU A 70 -11.88 1.09 9.41
N GLY A 71 -12.66 2.13 9.71
CA GLY A 71 -12.19 3.51 9.66
C GLY A 71 -11.05 3.79 10.63
N SER A 72 -11.09 3.19 11.83
CA SER A 72 -10.00 3.29 12.80
C SER A 72 -8.73 2.66 12.25
N PHE A 73 -8.82 1.43 11.71
CA PHE A 73 -7.67 0.72 11.14
C PHE A 73 -7.04 1.49 9.98
N ILE A 74 -7.86 2.01 9.06
CA ILE A 74 -7.40 2.82 7.92
C ILE A 74 -6.73 4.10 8.45
N GLY A 75 -7.41 4.86 9.30
CA GLY A 75 -6.92 6.14 9.82
C GLY A 75 -5.58 6.00 10.56
N PHE A 76 -5.41 4.94 11.36
CA PHE A 76 -4.12 4.65 12.00
C PHE A 76 -3.01 4.41 10.97
N ASN A 77 -3.27 3.62 9.93
CA ASN A 77 -2.27 3.33 8.90
C ASN A 77 -1.92 4.57 8.07
N VAL A 78 -2.91 5.37 7.66
CA VAL A 78 -2.70 6.65 6.95
C VAL A 78 -1.87 7.61 7.81
N GLY A 79 -2.20 7.73 9.10
CA GLY A 79 -1.46 8.55 10.04
C GLY A 79 0.00 8.12 10.20
N TYR A 80 0.26 6.82 10.36
CA TYR A 80 1.63 6.29 10.43
C TYR A 80 2.42 6.52 9.15
N HIS A 81 1.82 6.30 7.99
CA HIS A 81 2.45 6.59 6.70
C HIS A 81 2.80 8.07 6.57
N THR A 82 1.86 8.95 6.89
CA THR A 82 2.09 10.39 6.88
C THR A 82 3.24 10.77 7.80
N PHE A 83 3.28 10.24 9.02
CA PHE A 83 4.37 10.47 9.96
C PHE A 83 5.71 9.93 9.45
N PHE A 84 5.77 8.71 8.94
CA PHE A 84 7.01 8.12 8.41
C PHE A 84 7.57 8.89 7.21
N ARG A 85 6.71 9.47 6.35
CA ARG A 85 7.17 10.39 5.30
C ARG A 85 7.90 11.60 5.87
N THR A 86 7.47 12.15 7.00
CA THR A 86 8.17 13.29 7.63
C THR A 86 9.57 12.94 8.15
N LEU A 87 9.84 11.65 8.34
CA LEU A 87 11.11 11.14 8.83
C LEU A 87 12.04 10.63 7.72
N ASP A 88 11.64 10.72 6.44
CA ASP A 88 12.35 10.08 5.34
C ASP A 88 12.62 8.58 5.62
N PHE A 89 11.66 7.89 6.23
CA PHE A 89 11.81 6.49 6.59
C PHE A 89 11.46 5.59 5.40
N TYR A 90 12.48 5.15 4.66
CA TYR A 90 12.32 4.26 3.51
C TYR A 90 12.32 2.78 3.92
N PRO A 91 11.71 1.88 3.12
CA PRO A 91 11.74 0.44 3.39
C PRO A 91 13.16 -0.10 3.57
N MET A 92 13.43 -0.79 4.68
CA MET A 92 14.76 -1.38 4.94
C MET A 92 15.08 -2.59 4.05
N PHE A 93 14.11 -3.09 3.30
CA PHE A 93 14.26 -4.23 2.40
C PHE A 93 13.80 -3.82 1.02
N THR A 94 14.52 -4.25 -0.01
CA THR A 94 14.04 -4.24 -1.39
C THR A 94 12.84 -5.19 -1.56
N PRO A 95 12.08 -5.09 -2.67
CA PRO A 95 10.94 -5.96 -2.91
C PRO A 95 11.30 -7.46 -2.93
N ASP A 96 12.52 -7.81 -3.36
CA ASP A 96 13.09 -9.18 -3.37
C ASP A 96 13.67 -9.62 -2.00
N GLY A 97 13.59 -8.76 -0.97
CA GLY A 97 13.92 -9.12 0.42
C GLY A 97 15.36 -8.87 0.84
N ARG A 98 16.16 -8.15 0.05
CA ARG A 98 17.54 -7.77 0.40
C ARG A 98 17.53 -6.58 1.34
N LEU A 99 18.31 -6.67 2.42
CA LEU A 99 18.49 -5.55 3.36
C LEU A 99 19.30 -4.43 2.69
N VAL A 100 18.82 -3.19 2.81
CA VAL A 100 19.45 -1.99 2.23
C VAL A 100 19.71 -0.93 3.28
N SER A 101 20.74 -0.10 3.03
CA SER A 101 20.96 1.12 3.81
C SER A 101 19.87 2.16 3.52
N GLN A 102 19.67 3.15 4.39
CA GLN A 102 18.69 4.21 4.15
C GLN A 102 19.03 5.09 2.93
N GLU A 103 20.31 5.26 2.62
CA GLU A 103 20.74 6.00 1.42
C GLU A 103 20.36 5.26 0.13
N GLU A 104 20.58 3.95 0.11
CA GLU A 104 20.21 3.09 -1.02
C GLU A 104 18.69 2.97 -1.15
N SER A 105 18.00 2.78 -0.03
CA SER A 105 16.54 2.73 0.02
C SER A 105 15.90 4.01 -0.54
N ARG A 106 16.45 5.18 -0.21
CA ARG A 106 16.01 6.46 -0.78
C ARG A 106 16.14 6.51 -2.31
N ARG A 107 17.19 5.94 -2.89
CA ARG A 107 17.37 5.89 -4.36
C ARG A 107 16.39 4.95 -5.03
N ILE A 108 16.11 3.82 -4.39
CA ILE A 108 15.18 2.80 -4.90
C ILE A 108 13.73 3.31 -4.84
N TYR A 109 13.32 3.87 -3.70
CA TYR A 109 11.91 4.24 -3.47
C TYR A 109 11.58 5.69 -3.78
N GLY A 110 12.57 6.60 -3.83
CA GLY A 110 12.37 8.03 -4.08
C GLY A 110 11.65 8.75 -2.94
N ASP A 111 11.50 10.08 -3.02
CA ASP A 111 10.92 10.91 -1.96
C ASP A 111 9.39 10.76 -1.78
N CYS A 112 8.71 9.96 -2.63
CA CYS A 112 7.27 9.73 -2.57
C CYS A 112 6.95 8.25 -2.81
N PRO A 113 6.09 7.61 -1.99
CA PRO A 113 5.74 6.21 -2.19
C PRO A 113 5.03 6.01 -3.54
N VAL A 114 5.58 5.13 -4.36
CA VAL A 114 5.01 4.65 -5.63
C VAL A 114 4.81 3.13 -5.56
N SER A 115 3.87 2.59 -6.35
CA SER A 115 3.67 1.15 -6.50
C SER A 115 5.01 0.46 -6.81
N HIS A 116 5.25 -0.73 -6.23
CA HIS A 116 6.50 -1.47 -6.44
C HIS A 116 6.68 -1.93 -7.90
N LEU A 117 5.58 -2.08 -8.64
CA LEU A 117 5.56 -2.39 -10.07
C LEU A 117 5.76 -1.15 -10.95
N SER A 118 5.64 0.06 -10.40
CA SER A 118 5.85 1.33 -11.10
C SER A 118 7.24 1.92 -10.79
N GLY A 119 8.28 1.10 -10.94
CA GLY A 119 9.68 1.55 -10.95
C GLY A 119 10.61 1.13 -9.80
N PRO A 120 10.16 0.96 -8.54
CA PRO A 120 11.06 0.54 -7.44
C PRO A 120 11.64 -0.87 -7.63
N LEU A 121 10.89 -1.81 -8.21
CA LEU A 121 11.38 -3.16 -8.48
C LEU A 121 12.50 -3.15 -9.54
N ASP A 122 12.28 -2.43 -10.65
CA ASP A 122 13.28 -2.30 -11.72
C ASP A 122 14.56 -1.63 -11.21
N ARG A 123 14.44 -0.54 -10.43
CA ARG A 123 15.59 0.13 -9.80
C ARG A 123 16.35 -0.78 -8.82
N ALA A 124 15.63 -1.58 -8.04
CA ALA A 124 16.26 -2.52 -7.11
C ALA A 124 17.03 -3.63 -7.85
N ILE A 125 16.53 -4.09 -9.01
CA ILE A 125 17.20 -5.08 -9.87
C ILE A 125 18.44 -4.47 -10.52
N GLU A 126 18.32 -3.29 -11.13
CA GLU A 126 19.44 -2.59 -11.80
C GLU A 126 20.60 -2.28 -10.83
N GLU A 127 20.30 -1.79 -9.61
CA GLU A 127 21.34 -1.52 -8.60
C GLU A 127 22.03 -2.80 -8.10
N GLY A 128 21.26 -3.89 -7.95
CA GLY A 128 21.79 -5.20 -7.57
C GLY A 128 22.72 -5.81 -8.62
N GLU A 129 22.41 -5.63 -9.91
CA GLU A 129 23.26 -6.06 -11.02
C GLU A 129 24.53 -5.20 -11.15
N ALA A 130 24.42 -3.88 -10.98
CA ALA A 130 25.56 -2.96 -11.03
C ALA A 130 26.61 -3.26 -9.93
N GLN A 131 26.18 -3.59 -8.72
CA GLN A 131 27.10 -3.98 -7.63
C GLN A 131 27.78 -5.34 -7.88
N ARG A 132 27.11 -6.29 -8.53
CA ARG A 132 27.73 -7.57 -8.93
C ARG A 132 28.74 -7.39 -10.05
N ALA A 133 28.50 -6.46 -10.97
CA ALA A 133 29.41 -6.16 -12.08
C ALA A 133 30.63 -5.31 -11.66
N GLY A 134 30.50 -4.44 -10.65
CA GLY A 134 31.57 -3.59 -10.14
C GLY A 134 32.47 -4.23 -9.06
N GLY A 135 32.15 -5.45 -8.62
CA GLY A 135 32.87 -6.18 -7.57
C GLY A 135 33.91 -7.18 -8.08
N SER A 136 34.45 -7.00 -9.29
CA SER A 136 35.52 -7.83 -9.87
C SER A 136 36.85 -7.10 -10.01
#